data_AF-A0A7J2X929-F1
#
_entry.id   AF-A0A7J2X929-F1
#
_cell.length_a   1.000
_cell.length_b   1.000
_cell.length_c   1.000
_cell.angle_alpha   90.00
_cell.angle_beta   90.00
_cell.angle_gamma   90.00
#
_symmetry.space_group_name_H-M   'P 1'
#
loop_
_entity.id
_entity.type
_entity.pdbx_description
1 polymer ?
#
loop_
_entity_poly.entity_id
_entity_poly.type
_entity_poly.pdbx_seq_one_letter_code
_entity_poly.pdbx_strand_id
1 'polypeptide(L)' 'MIRIGPAGIPLSCKGRTNKDGLRYIKEVLDLNAMEVQFIRGLFRMDDEEA' A
#
# COMPACT_ATOMS: atom_id res chain seq x y z
N MET A 1 -21.06 -3.13 -0.53
CA MET A 1 -20.37 -2.24 0.43
C MET A 1 -19.32 -1.46 -0.35
N ILE A 2 -19.28 -0.13 -0.22
CA ILE A 2 -18.32 0.74 -0.93
C ILE A 2 -16.98 0.76 -0.18
N ARG A 3 -15.86 0.74 -0.91
CA ARG A 3 -14.50 0.84 -0.37
C ARG A 3 -13.86 2.16 -0.80
N ILE A 4 -13.13 2.81 0.11
CA ILE A 4 -12.50 4.11 -0.05
C ILE A 4 -11.02 3.98 0.34
N GLY A 5 -10.15 4.54 -0.49
CA GLY A 5 -8.71 4.42 -0.37
C GLY A 5 -7.96 5.32 -1.34
N PRO A 6 -6.68 5.63 -1.07
CA PRO A 6 -5.83 6.40 -1.97
C PRO A 6 -5.35 5.58 -3.17
N ALA A 7 -4.92 6.29 -4.22
CA ALA A 7 -4.16 5.70 -5.31
C ALA A 7 -2.66 5.68 -4.98
N GLY A 8 -2.09 4.49 -4.80
CA GLY A 8 -0.71 4.30 -4.37
C GLY A 8 -0.48 4.51 -2.87
N ILE A 9 0.81 4.52 -2.48
CA ILE A 9 1.25 4.64 -1.09
C ILE A 9 1.17 6.10 -0.65
N PRO A 10 0.50 6.43 0.47
CA PRO A 10 0.43 7.80 0.99
C PRO A 10 1.81 8.42 1.23
N LEU A 11 1.98 9.69 0.88
CA LEU A 11 3.25 10.43 1.08
C LEU A 11 3.67 10.52 2.55
N SER A 12 2.71 10.43 3.48
CA SER A 12 2.93 10.42 4.92
C SER A 12 3.38 9.06 5.47
N CYS A 13 3.28 7.97 4.69
CA CYS A 13 3.83 6.67 5.06
C CYS A 13 5.36 6.68 4.92
N LYS A 14 6.07 6.43 6.04
CA LYS A 14 7.54 6.46 6.07
C LYS A 14 8.17 5.31 5.27
N GLY A 15 7.59 4.12 5.38
CA GLY A 15 8.15 2.88 4.83
C GLY A 15 8.10 2.80 3.30
N ARG A 16 7.18 3.50 2.65
CA ARG A 16 7.06 3.62 1.18
C ARG A 16 7.12 2.30 0.39
N THR A 17 6.86 1.18 1.03
CA THR A 17 6.63 -0.13 0.39
C THR A 17 5.15 -0.44 0.33
N ASN A 18 4.74 -1.38 -0.52
CA ASN A 18 3.32 -1.77 -0.63
C ASN A 18 2.77 -2.32 0.70
N LYS A 19 3.59 -3.07 1.44
CA LYS A 19 3.26 -3.64 2.74
C LYS A 19 3.05 -2.55 3.79
N ASP A 20 3.98 -1.59 3.85
CA ASP A 20 3.88 -0.47 4.77
C ASP A 20 2.74 0.48 4.40
N GLY A 21 2.48 0.70 3.11
CA GLY A 21 1.33 1.44 2.61
C GLY A 21 0.00 0.83 3.04
N LEU A 22 -0.16 -0.49 2.88
CA LEU A 22 -1.35 -1.22 3.33
C LEU A 22 -1.57 -1.09 4.84
N ARG A 23 -0.49 -1.28 5.63
CA ARG A 23 -0.57 -1.16 7.09
C ARG A 23 -0.94 0.27 7.51
N TYR A 24 -0.32 1.27 6.90
CA TYR A 24 -0.60 2.68 7.20
C TYR A 24 -2.05 3.08 6.88
N ILE A 25 -2.58 2.62 5.75
CA ILE A 25 -3.98 2.88 5.35
C ILE A 25 -4.94 2.28 6.37
N LYS A 26 -4.67 1.06 6.85
CA LYS A 26 -5.54 0.38 7.80
C LYS A 26 -5.42 0.91 9.23
N GLU A 27 -4.21 1.13 9.71
CA GLU A 27 -3.93 1.41 11.12
C GLU A 27 -3.90 2.91 11.44
N VAL A 28 -3.53 3.76 10.47
CA VAL A 28 -3.36 5.21 10.68
C VAL A 28 -4.48 6.01 10.03
N LEU A 29 -4.89 5.67 8.80
CA LEU A 29 -5.93 6.42 8.08
C LEU A 29 -7.34 5.86 8.29
N ASP A 30 -7.48 4.67 8.87
CA ASP A 30 -8.74 3.91 9.02
C ASP A 30 -9.55 3.80 7.72
N LEU A 31 -8.83 3.58 6.60
CA LEU A 31 -9.40 3.34 5.28
C LEU A 31 -9.37 1.85 4.95
N ASN A 32 -10.00 1.48 3.83
CA ASN A 32 -10.27 0.07 3.52
C ASN A 32 -9.87 -0.36 2.10
N ALA A 33 -9.17 0.50 1.35
CA ALA A 33 -8.61 0.18 0.05
C ALA A 33 -7.29 0.93 -0.22
N MET A 34 -6.51 0.43 -1.18
CA MET A 34 -5.37 1.09 -1.81
C MET A 34 -5.33 0.63 -3.27
N GLU A 35 -5.16 1.55 -4.22
CA GLU A 35 -4.91 1.16 -5.61
C GLU A 35 -3.40 0.95 -5.82
N VAL A 36 -3.04 -0.12 -6.53
CA VAL A 36 -1.65 -0.41 -6.90
C VAL A 36 -1.60 -0.63 -8.40
N GLN A 37 -0.79 0.17 -9.10
CA GLN A 37 -0.57 0.01 -10.54
C GLN A 37 0.63 -0.92 -10.79
N PHE A 38 0.44 -1.92 -11.65
CA PHE A 38 1.52 -2.80 -12.12
C PHE A 38 2.02 -2.33 -13.48
N ILE A 39 3.19 -1.70 -13.52
CA ILE A 39 3.82 -1.20 -14.76
C ILE A 39 4.77 -2.26 -15.37
N ARG A 40 5.25 -3.21 -14.56
CA ARG A 40 6.10 -4.35 -14.95
C ARG A 40 5.60 -5.63 -14.24
N GLY A 41 6.03 -6.80 -14.72
CA GLY A 41 5.63 -8.11 -14.15
C GLY A 41 5.76 -8.15 -12.63
N LEU A 42 4.89 -8.93 -11.98
CA LEU A 42 4.86 -9.02 -10.52
C LEU A 42 6.13 -9.70 -10.01
N PHE A 43 7.03 -8.94 -9.37
CA PHE A 43 8.19 -9.51 -8.69
C PHE A 43 7.84 -9.75 -7.24
N ARG A 44 7.96 -11.00 -6.81
CA ARG A 44 7.89 -11.34 -5.40
C ARG A 44 9.22 -10.95 -4.78
N MET A 45 9.19 -10.02 -3.83
CA MET A 45 10.36 -9.68 -3.02
C MET A 45 10.32 -10.52 -1.76
N ASP A 46 11.50 -10.88 -1.24
CA ASP A 46 11.60 -11.51 0.06
C ASP A 46 11.22 -10.52 1.16
N ASP A 47 10.67 -11.01 2.27
CA ASP A 47 10.10 -10.16 3.35
C ASP A 47 11.14 -9.23 4.02
N GLU A 48 12.43 -9.53 3.89
CA GLU A 48 13.53 -8.68 4.38
C GLU A 48 13.78 -7.47 3.47
N GLU A 49 13.41 -7.56 2.19
CA GLU A 49 13.61 -6.52 1.17
C GLU A 49 12.34 -5.72 0.86
N ALA A 50 11.17 -6.16 1.37
CA ALA A 50 9.82 -5.69 1.04
C ALA A 50 9.15 -4.84 2.13
#